data_AF-D6X834-F1
#
_entry.id   AF-D6X834-F1
#
_cell.length_a   1.000
_cell.length_b   1.000
_cell.length_c   1.000
_cell.angle_alpha   90.00
_cell.angle_beta   90.00
_cell.angle_gamma   90.00
#
_symmetry.space_group_name_H-M   'P 1'
#
loop_
_entity.id
_entity.type
_entity.pdbx_description
1 polymer ?
#
loop_
_entity_poly.entity_id
_entity_poly.type
_entity_poly.pdbx_seq_one_letter_code
_entity_poly.pdbx_strand_id
1 'polypeptide(L)'
;MRTSEEIYHRVRWDARFDPARFVIGVRRREAAPKRMPLSAFVPGGDIPWHRVLFFEADGELVWDRATGVDRIDETEAGRVREARRLRAPFFAARTPYAWDGDAWVPAHAPKGTAGSLRVLTWNTLWDRYDSDRIATAVRRPLLIDALREADADVIALQEVEPELLVMLLRTPWVRDAYTVATDPGGRDVDECGLLLLSRLPVREAGHHALGPHKAVTAIVVESGGGPVTVAATHLTSDHSEDGATRRDAELARIAEGLAGIDGDVVLMGDFNDGTDAPQTTLGMRDAWSDAHGHGDTTPTFDPGANPLAAVSSLSGRVSRLDRVLLRSDGLRVDSAVLRGDVPTPEGLHISDHYGVEVALSPAGTDGRVLDVRPTARTAVAWLPPAGLWNASAATEGESQP
;
A
#
# COMPACT_ATOMS: atom_id res chain seq x y z
N MET A 1 -20.69 12.77 35.73
CA MET A 1 -19.88 11.62 35.31
C MET A 1 -20.67 10.86 34.26
N ARG A 2 -20.08 10.61 33.10
CA ARG A 2 -20.69 9.81 32.04
C ARG A 2 -20.87 8.36 32.47
N THR A 3 -21.80 7.66 31.84
CA THR A 3 -21.99 6.22 31.96
C THR A 3 -20.92 5.46 31.16
N SER A 4 -20.76 4.16 31.43
CA SER A 4 -19.85 3.31 30.66
C SER A 4 -20.22 3.22 29.18
N GLU A 5 -21.51 3.33 28.85
CA GLU A 5 -22.01 3.30 27.47
C GLU A 5 -21.64 4.61 26.74
N GLU A 6 -21.81 5.76 27.39
CA GLU A 6 -21.39 7.06 26.84
C GLU A 6 -19.87 7.13 26.63
N ILE A 7 -19.07 6.60 27.56
CA ILE A 7 -17.60 6.54 27.39
C ILE A 7 -17.23 5.62 26.23
N TYR A 8 -17.85 4.43 26.14
CA TYR A 8 -17.62 3.52 25.02
C TYR A 8 -17.93 4.20 23.67
N HIS A 9 -19.09 4.84 23.55
CA HIS A 9 -19.47 5.54 22.32
C HIS A 9 -18.57 6.73 22.02
N ARG A 10 -18.17 7.49 23.04
CA ARG A 10 -17.20 8.58 22.89
C ARG A 10 -15.90 8.06 22.31
N VAL A 11 -15.30 7.03 22.89
CA VAL A 11 -14.04 6.44 22.42
C VAL A 11 -14.19 5.86 21.00
N ARG A 12 -15.31 5.21 20.68
CA ARG A 12 -15.52 4.59 19.36
C ARG A 12 -15.76 5.59 18.24
N TRP A 13 -16.36 6.74 18.53
CA TRP A 13 -16.87 7.65 17.49
C TRP A 13 -16.21 9.02 17.48
N ASP A 14 -15.52 9.43 18.54
CA ASP A 14 -14.75 10.66 18.55
C ASP A 14 -13.37 10.42 17.92
N ALA A 15 -13.13 11.05 16.77
CA ALA A 15 -11.92 10.89 15.97
C ALA A 15 -10.63 11.29 16.71
N ARG A 16 -10.72 11.95 17.87
CA ARG A 16 -9.57 12.27 18.71
C ARG A 16 -9.00 11.05 19.44
N PHE A 17 -9.76 9.95 19.57
CA PHE A 17 -9.33 8.75 20.29
C PHE A 17 -9.05 7.58 19.34
N ASP A 18 -8.08 6.77 19.71
CA ASP A 18 -7.78 5.48 19.07
C ASP A 18 -8.35 4.36 19.95
N PRO A 19 -9.45 3.70 19.54
CA PRO A 19 -10.09 2.63 20.31
C PRO A 19 -9.16 1.46 20.65
N ALA A 20 -8.12 1.19 19.84
CA ALA A 20 -7.20 0.08 20.07
C ALA A 20 -6.31 0.30 21.32
N ARG A 21 -6.20 1.54 21.78
CA ARG A 21 -5.41 1.92 22.95
C ARG A 21 -6.20 1.86 24.25
N PHE A 22 -7.48 1.52 24.19
CA PHE A 22 -8.36 1.41 25.34
C PHE A 22 -8.53 -0.04 25.81
N VAL A 23 -8.50 -0.20 27.13
CA VAL A 23 -8.80 -1.43 27.85
C VAL A 23 -10.05 -1.20 28.69
N ILE A 24 -10.95 -2.17 28.68
CA ILE A 24 -12.15 -2.18 29.53
C ILE A 24 -11.96 -3.16 30.68
N GLY A 25 -12.23 -2.69 31.90
CA GLY A 25 -12.28 -3.50 33.10
C GLY A 25 -13.69 -3.99 33.35
N VAL A 26 -13.91 -5.31 33.38
CA VAL A 26 -15.24 -5.92 33.56
C VAL A 26 -15.28 -6.74 34.85
N ARG A 27 -16.34 -6.54 35.63
CA ARG A 27 -16.61 -7.29 36.87
C ARG A 27 -16.76 -8.79 36.60
N ARG A 28 -16.03 -9.61 37.35
CA ARG A 28 -16.23 -11.06 37.48
C ARG A 28 -16.79 -11.39 38.86
N ARG A 29 -17.51 -12.53 38.98
CA ARG A 29 -17.91 -13.05 40.29
C ARG A 29 -16.66 -13.52 41.03
N GLU A 30 -16.48 -13.04 42.26
CA GLU A 30 -15.48 -13.53 43.23
C GLU A 30 -14.04 -13.56 42.70
N ALA A 31 -13.70 -12.65 41.78
CA ALA A 31 -12.36 -12.49 41.23
C ALA A 31 -12.07 -11.02 40.92
N ALA A 32 -10.80 -10.70 40.74
CA ALA A 32 -10.37 -9.40 40.24
C ALA A 32 -11.04 -9.08 38.88
N PRO A 33 -11.27 -7.79 38.56
CA PRO A 33 -11.83 -7.38 37.28
C PRO A 33 -11.05 -7.95 36.09
N LYS A 34 -11.76 -8.50 35.10
CA LYS A 34 -11.16 -8.92 33.84
C LYS A 34 -10.81 -7.68 33.03
N ARG A 35 -9.55 -7.55 32.64
CA ARG A 35 -9.10 -6.55 31.68
C ARG A 35 -9.20 -7.15 30.28
N MET A 36 -9.79 -6.44 29.34
CA MET A 36 -9.83 -6.86 27.95
C MET A 36 -9.73 -5.65 27.01
N PRO A 37 -9.20 -5.82 25.78
CA PRO A 37 -9.22 -4.77 24.78
C PRO A 37 -10.64 -4.27 24.52
N LEU A 38 -10.80 -2.96 24.28
CA LEU A 38 -12.11 -2.38 23.94
C LEU A 38 -12.71 -3.02 22.67
N SER A 39 -11.87 -3.43 21.71
CA SER A 39 -12.27 -4.12 20.49
C SER A 39 -12.94 -5.48 20.74
N ALA A 40 -12.67 -6.13 21.87
CA ALA A 40 -13.27 -7.41 22.23
C ALA A 40 -14.61 -7.27 22.98
N PHE A 41 -15.05 -6.04 23.28
CA PHE A 41 -16.33 -5.78 23.93
C PHE A 41 -17.43 -5.58 22.88
N VAL A 42 -18.50 -6.37 22.98
CA VAL A 42 -19.65 -6.33 22.06
C VAL A 42 -20.86 -5.68 22.76
N PRO A 43 -21.28 -4.47 22.38
CA PRO A 43 -22.50 -3.83 22.90
C PRO A 43 -23.73 -4.73 22.70
N GLY A 44 -24.52 -4.91 23.75
CA GLY A 44 -25.69 -5.79 23.72
C GLY A 44 -25.39 -7.30 23.74
N GLY A 45 -24.10 -7.70 23.83
CA GLY A 45 -23.69 -9.09 23.97
C GLY A 45 -23.70 -9.60 25.43
N ASP A 46 -22.89 -10.62 25.70
CA ASP A 46 -22.85 -11.33 27.00
C ASP A 46 -22.42 -10.47 28.20
N ILE A 47 -21.75 -9.35 27.95
CA ILE A 47 -21.25 -8.44 29.00
C ILE A 47 -22.15 -7.20 29.05
N PRO A 48 -23.11 -7.13 29.98
CA PRO A 48 -23.96 -5.95 30.12
C PRO A 48 -23.18 -4.75 30.68
N TRP A 49 -23.61 -3.53 30.33
CA TRP A 49 -22.96 -2.26 30.70
C TRP A 49 -22.72 -2.08 32.20
N HIS A 50 -23.64 -2.54 33.05
CA HIS A 50 -23.49 -2.46 34.52
C HIS A 50 -22.36 -3.35 35.06
N ARG A 51 -21.71 -4.19 34.24
CA ARG A 51 -20.50 -4.94 34.60
C ARG A 51 -19.20 -4.23 34.21
N VAL A 52 -19.26 -3.18 33.39
CA VAL A 52 -18.08 -2.38 33.04
C VAL A 52 -17.68 -1.50 34.22
N LEU A 53 -16.53 -1.74 34.83
CA LEU A 53 -16.05 -1.03 36.01
C LEU A 53 -15.21 0.18 35.65
N PHE A 54 -14.30 0.06 34.68
CA PHE A 54 -13.39 1.14 34.30
C PHE A 54 -12.99 1.09 32.82
N PHE A 55 -12.51 2.22 32.32
CA PHE A 55 -11.77 2.34 31.06
C PHE A 55 -10.36 2.86 31.37
N GLU A 56 -9.38 2.23 30.78
CA GLU A 56 -7.99 2.69 30.81
C GLU A 56 -7.49 2.89 29.39
N ALA A 57 -6.59 3.85 29.21
CA ALA A 57 -5.85 4.03 27.96
C ALA A 57 -4.38 4.27 28.28
N ASP A 58 -3.46 3.64 27.55
CA ASP A 58 -2.00 3.79 27.74
C ASP A 58 -1.50 3.60 29.19
N GLY A 59 -2.21 2.81 30.00
CA GLY A 59 -1.90 2.61 31.41
C GLY A 59 -2.44 3.70 32.35
N GLU A 60 -3.18 4.68 31.84
CA GLU A 60 -3.90 5.70 32.60
C GLU A 60 -5.36 5.30 32.82
N LEU A 61 -5.86 5.50 34.04
CA LEU A 61 -7.28 5.36 34.38
C LEU A 61 -8.08 6.58 33.90
N VAL A 62 -8.80 6.39 32.80
CA VAL A 62 -9.55 7.45 32.10
C VAL A 62 -10.97 7.60 32.64
N TRP A 63 -11.59 6.49 33.05
CA TRP A 63 -12.91 6.48 33.66
C TRP A 63 -13.03 5.33 34.64
N ASP A 64 -13.59 5.56 35.83
CA ASP A 64 -13.85 4.51 36.83
C ASP A 64 -15.14 4.70 37.59
N ARG A 65 -16.01 3.69 37.52
CA ARG A 65 -17.35 3.71 38.09
C ARG A 65 -17.35 3.86 39.61
N ALA A 66 -16.41 3.22 40.30
CA ALA A 66 -16.44 3.15 41.76
C ALA A 66 -16.00 4.48 42.40
N THR A 67 -14.97 5.09 41.84
CA THR A 67 -14.39 6.35 42.33
C THR A 67 -15.04 7.60 41.73
N GLY A 68 -15.79 7.46 40.64
CA GLY A 68 -16.40 8.61 39.97
C GLY A 68 -15.46 9.36 39.02
N VAL A 69 -14.25 8.82 38.77
CA VAL A 69 -13.27 9.41 37.85
C VAL A 69 -13.80 9.40 36.42
N ASP A 70 -13.73 10.55 35.75
CA ASP A 70 -14.07 10.74 34.35
C ASP A 70 -13.15 11.84 33.79
N ARG A 71 -12.07 11.43 33.13
CA ARG A 71 -11.01 12.31 32.59
C ARG A 71 -10.92 12.28 31.07
N ILE A 72 -11.88 11.65 30.39
CA ILE A 72 -11.80 11.40 28.94
C ILE A 72 -11.60 12.68 28.12
N ASP A 73 -12.12 13.84 28.55
CA ASP A 73 -11.91 15.09 27.79
C ASP A 73 -10.57 15.80 28.09
N GLU A 74 -9.96 15.51 29.24
CA GLU A 74 -8.72 16.13 29.75
C GLU A 74 -7.47 15.31 29.45
N THR A 75 -7.61 13.98 29.37
CA THR A 75 -6.49 13.06 29.19
C THR A 75 -5.93 13.12 27.77
N GLU A 76 -4.62 12.98 27.63
CA GLU A 76 -3.95 12.68 26.35
C GLU A 76 -3.89 11.17 26.09
N ALA A 77 -4.15 10.35 27.11
CA ALA A 77 -4.15 8.90 26.98
C ALA A 77 -5.28 8.44 26.05
N GLY A 78 -4.93 7.51 25.18
CA GLY A 78 -5.82 6.99 24.15
C GLY A 78 -6.10 7.97 23.02
N ARG A 79 -5.55 9.19 23.02
CA ARG A 79 -5.67 10.09 21.87
C ARG A 79 -4.87 9.61 20.68
N VAL A 80 -5.38 9.87 19.49
CA VAL A 80 -4.68 9.69 18.23
C VAL A 80 -3.43 10.59 18.26
N ARG A 81 -2.23 9.99 18.34
CA ARG A 81 -0.95 10.72 18.46
C ARG A 81 -0.53 11.41 17.16
N GLU A 82 -0.94 10.86 16.02
CA GLU A 82 -0.70 11.42 14.68
C GLU A 82 -2.00 11.35 13.89
N ALA A 83 -2.41 12.48 13.30
CA ALA A 83 -3.60 12.51 12.45
C ALA A 83 -3.44 11.50 11.31
N ARG A 84 -4.53 10.78 11.01
CA ARG A 84 -4.55 9.80 9.93
C ARG A 84 -4.16 10.43 8.60
N ARG A 85 -3.24 9.79 7.87
CA ARG A 85 -2.93 10.16 6.49
C ARG A 85 -4.08 9.81 5.56
N LEU A 86 -4.69 8.64 5.76
CA LEU A 86 -5.83 8.17 4.99
C LEU A 86 -7.12 8.63 5.66
N ARG A 87 -7.46 9.91 5.45
CA ARG A 87 -8.59 10.59 6.11
C ARG A 87 -9.80 10.79 5.19
N ALA A 88 -10.96 10.93 5.85
CA ALA A 88 -12.19 11.38 5.24
C ALA A 88 -12.06 12.85 4.73
N PRO A 89 -12.87 13.27 3.74
CA PRO A 89 -13.96 12.51 3.11
C PRO A 89 -13.49 11.55 2.02
N PHE A 90 -12.22 11.60 1.60
CA PHE A 90 -11.76 10.76 0.50
C PHE A 90 -11.64 9.30 0.94
N PHE A 91 -10.81 8.99 1.93
CA PHE A 91 -10.69 7.60 2.39
C PHE A 91 -11.71 7.27 3.47
N ALA A 92 -12.49 6.21 3.23
CA ALA A 92 -13.15 5.47 4.28
C ALA A 92 -12.11 4.56 4.97
N ALA A 93 -12.10 4.57 6.29
CA ALA A 93 -11.21 3.72 7.08
C ALA A 93 -11.42 2.23 6.76
N ARG A 94 -10.32 1.47 6.70
CA ARG A 94 -10.34 0.01 6.73
C ARG A 94 -9.44 -0.50 7.85
N THR A 95 -9.76 -1.70 8.31
CA THR A 95 -8.97 -2.42 9.31
C THR A 95 -8.09 -3.42 8.58
N PRO A 96 -6.75 -3.33 8.71
CA PRO A 96 -5.87 -4.36 8.21
C PRO A 96 -5.95 -5.62 9.07
N TYR A 97 -5.66 -6.79 8.50
CA TYR A 97 -5.73 -8.09 9.16
C TYR A 97 -4.42 -8.87 9.05
N ALA A 98 -4.02 -9.55 10.13
CA ALA A 98 -2.86 -10.43 10.17
C ALA A 98 -3.28 -11.80 10.71
N TRP A 99 -2.53 -12.85 10.36
CA TRP A 99 -2.77 -14.19 10.90
C TRP A 99 -2.15 -14.31 12.30
N ASP A 100 -2.93 -14.80 13.28
CA ASP A 100 -2.45 -14.98 14.66
C ASP A 100 -1.98 -16.42 14.99
N GLY A 101 -2.07 -17.32 14.01
CA GLY A 101 -1.83 -18.76 14.17
C GLY A 101 -3.07 -19.62 13.95
N ASP A 102 -4.27 -19.05 14.15
CA ASP A 102 -5.55 -19.76 14.03
C ASP A 102 -6.56 -19.05 13.13
N ALA A 103 -6.57 -17.71 13.14
CA ALA A 103 -7.49 -16.92 12.35
C ALA A 103 -6.84 -15.62 11.82
N TRP A 104 -7.48 -15.04 10.79
CA TRP A 104 -7.21 -13.67 10.40
C TRP A 104 -7.89 -12.73 11.39
N VAL A 105 -7.10 -11.93 12.09
CA VAL A 105 -7.58 -11.01 13.12
C VAL A 105 -7.14 -9.57 12.80
N PRO A 106 -7.85 -8.54 13.29
CA PRO A 106 -7.42 -7.16 13.15
C PRO A 106 -5.96 -6.96 13.55
N ALA A 107 -5.15 -6.52 12.60
CA ALA A 107 -3.75 -6.21 12.82
C ALA A 107 -3.64 -4.97 13.71
N HIS A 108 -2.81 -5.07 14.74
CA HIS A 108 -2.43 -3.93 15.56
C HIS A 108 -1.07 -3.45 15.07
N ALA A 109 -0.90 -2.14 14.88
CA ALA A 109 0.31 -1.54 14.28
C ALA A 109 1.59 -2.15 14.89
N PRO A 110 2.38 -2.93 14.12
CA PRO A 110 3.60 -3.53 14.63
C PRO A 110 4.69 -2.48 14.89
N LYS A 111 5.57 -2.77 15.85
CA LYS A 111 6.87 -2.08 15.98
C LYS A 111 7.90 -2.85 15.15
N GLY A 112 8.45 -2.21 14.12
CA GLY A 112 9.53 -2.76 13.32
C GLY A 112 10.16 -1.67 12.46
N THR A 113 11.46 -1.75 12.24
CA THR A 113 12.17 -0.88 11.29
C THR A 113 12.25 -1.59 9.95
N ALA A 114 11.73 -0.98 8.90
CA ALA A 114 11.82 -1.49 7.55
C ALA A 114 13.10 -1.00 6.85
N GLY A 115 13.58 -1.77 5.87
CA GLY A 115 14.69 -1.41 5.00
C GLY A 115 14.23 -0.70 3.72
N SER A 116 14.84 -1.06 2.59
CA SER A 116 14.36 -0.73 1.24
C SER A 116 12.92 -1.22 1.02
N LEU A 117 12.20 -0.60 0.08
CA LEU A 117 10.81 -0.91 -0.24
C LEU A 117 10.72 -1.55 -1.63
N ARG A 118 10.39 -2.84 -1.70
CA ARG A 118 10.04 -3.53 -2.95
C ARG A 118 8.53 -3.60 -3.11
N VAL A 119 8.01 -3.08 -4.21
CA VAL A 119 6.57 -3.14 -4.53
C VAL A 119 6.34 -3.96 -5.79
N LEU A 120 5.21 -4.65 -5.86
CA LEU A 120 4.76 -5.40 -7.03
C LEU A 120 3.29 -5.08 -7.30
N THR A 121 2.96 -4.77 -8.55
CA THR A 121 1.57 -4.75 -9.03
C THR A 121 1.32 -5.79 -10.10
N TRP A 122 0.15 -6.44 -10.10
CA TRP A 122 -0.21 -7.43 -11.12
C TRP A 122 -1.73 -7.57 -11.28
N ASN A 123 -2.25 -7.32 -12.50
CA ASN A 123 -3.60 -7.74 -12.88
C ASN A 123 -3.62 -9.26 -13.11
N THR A 124 -4.51 -9.97 -12.41
CA THR A 124 -4.47 -11.44 -12.26
C THR A 124 -5.36 -12.22 -13.24
N LEU A 125 -6.04 -11.51 -14.15
CA LEU A 125 -6.97 -12.01 -15.16
C LEU A 125 -8.21 -12.71 -14.56
N TRP A 126 -9.36 -12.05 -14.67
CA TRP A 126 -10.67 -12.53 -14.25
C TRP A 126 -11.24 -13.61 -15.19
N ASP A 127 -11.79 -14.68 -14.62
CA ASP A 127 -12.50 -15.78 -15.28
C ASP A 127 -13.84 -15.43 -15.97
N ARG A 128 -14.37 -14.22 -15.82
CA ARG A 128 -15.80 -13.93 -16.09
C ARG A 128 -16.26 -14.20 -17.54
N TYR A 129 -15.40 -14.04 -18.54
CA TYR A 129 -15.79 -14.11 -19.96
C TYR A 129 -15.21 -15.33 -20.69
N ASP A 130 -14.01 -15.77 -20.31
CA ASP A 130 -13.22 -16.74 -21.07
C ASP A 130 -12.63 -17.85 -20.16
N SER A 131 -13.30 -18.21 -19.06
CA SER A 131 -12.83 -19.21 -18.08
C SER A 131 -12.32 -20.51 -18.73
N ASP A 132 -13.00 -21.01 -19.76
CA ASP A 132 -12.64 -22.24 -20.49
C ASP A 132 -11.35 -22.11 -21.32
N ARG A 133 -10.85 -20.90 -21.54
CA ARG A 133 -9.72 -20.59 -22.44
C ARG A 133 -8.48 -20.12 -21.71
N ILE A 134 -8.58 -19.83 -20.42
CA ILE A 134 -7.50 -19.20 -19.66
C ILE A 134 -6.88 -20.13 -18.62
N ALA A 135 -7.33 -21.37 -18.46
CA ALA A 135 -6.68 -22.38 -17.60
C ALA A 135 -6.44 -21.93 -16.14
N THR A 136 -7.42 -21.25 -15.53
CA THR A 136 -7.29 -20.61 -14.21
C THR A 136 -6.82 -21.54 -13.10
N ALA A 137 -7.30 -22.78 -13.08
CA ALA A 137 -6.90 -23.78 -12.08
C ALA A 137 -5.38 -24.06 -12.08
N VAL A 138 -4.71 -23.87 -13.23
CA VAL A 138 -3.26 -24.02 -13.39
C VAL A 138 -2.54 -22.69 -13.15
N ARG A 139 -3.10 -21.57 -13.63
CA ARG A 139 -2.50 -20.23 -13.48
C ARG A 139 -2.44 -19.74 -12.03
N ARG A 140 -3.50 -19.90 -11.24
CA ARG A 140 -3.54 -19.35 -9.87
C ARG A 140 -2.45 -19.92 -8.94
N PRO A 141 -2.14 -21.23 -8.95
CA PRO A 141 -0.95 -21.73 -8.26
C PRO A 141 0.37 -21.12 -8.74
N LEU A 142 0.56 -20.99 -10.07
CA LEU A 142 1.76 -20.36 -10.65
C LEU A 142 1.88 -18.87 -10.23
N LEU A 143 0.76 -18.15 -10.18
CA LEU A 143 0.71 -16.79 -9.65
C LEU A 143 1.21 -16.76 -8.20
N ILE A 144 0.69 -17.63 -7.32
CA ILE A 144 1.10 -17.65 -5.91
C ILE A 144 2.59 -17.95 -5.77
N ASP A 145 3.14 -18.85 -6.57
CA ASP A 145 4.58 -19.14 -6.57
C ASP A 145 5.39 -17.95 -7.09
N ALA A 146 4.96 -17.29 -8.17
CA ALA A 146 5.62 -16.10 -8.70
C ALA A 146 5.57 -14.91 -7.73
N LEU A 147 4.46 -14.72 -7.01
CA LEU A 147 4.35 -13.70 -5.95
C LEU A 147 5.32 -13.96 -4.80
N ARG A 148 5.52 -15.24 -4.43
CA ARG A 148 6.52 -15.64 -3.43
C ARG A 148 7.94 -15.35 -3.91
N GLU A 149 8.25 -15.69 -5.16
CA GLU A 149 9.58 -15.49 -5.77
C GLU A 149 9.94 -14.02 -5.96
N ALA A 150 8.94 -13.17 -6.24
CA ALA A 150 9.13 -11.73 -6.33
C ALA A 150 9.58 -11.10 -5.00
N ASP A 151 9.30 -11.77 -3.87
CA ASP A 151 9.76 -11.37 -2.53
C ASP A 151 9.45 -9.88 -2.23
N ALA A 152 8.28 -9.42 -2.66
CA ALA A 152 7.87 -8.02 -2.57
C ALA A 152 7.38 -7.65 -1.16
N ASP A 153 7.74 -6.47 -0.68
CA ASP A 153 7.31 -5.94 0.61
C ASP A 153 5.84 -5.52 0.59
N VAL A 154 5.38 -4.96 -0.52
CA VAL A 154 3.97 -4.65 -0.76
C VAL A 154 3.53 -5.19 -2.12
N ILE A 155 2.43 -5.94 -2.13
CA ILE A 155 1.83 -6.52 -3.33
C ILE A 155 0.46 -5.88 -3.55
N ALA A 156 0.23 -5.34 -4.75
CA ALA A 156 -1.03 -4.83 -5.24
C ALA A 156 -1.57 -5.72 -6.35
N LEU A 157 -2.71 -6.37 -6.13
CA LEU A 157 -3.34 -7.20 -7.15
C LEU A 157 -4.62 -6.55 -7.66
N GLN A 158 -4.88 -6.73 -8.95
CA GLN A 158 -6.12 -6.35 -9.62
C GLN A 158 -6.83 -7.60 -10.13
N GLU A 159 -8.15 -7.48 -10.33
CA GLU A 159 -9.02 -8.59 -10.76
C GLU A 159 -9.01 -9.80 -9.82
N VAL A 160 -8.79 -9.55 -8.52
CA VAL A 160 -8.81 -10.61 -7.52
C VAL A 160 -10.23 -11.09 -7.27
N GLU A 161 -10.48 -12.35 -7.61
CA GLU A 161 -11.73 -13.02 -7.32
C GLU A 161 -11.77 -13.63 -5.91
N PRO A 162 -12.96 -13.88 -5.35
CA PRO A 162 -13.11 -14.51 -4.03
C PRO A 162 -12.33 -15.83 -3.89
N GLU A 163 -12.28 -16.65 -4.94
CA GLU A 163 -11.53 -17.90 -4.91
C GLU A 163 -10.02 -17.69 -4.82
N LEU A 164 -9.46 -16.74 -5.59
CA LEU A 164 -8.05 -16.38 -5.50
C LEU A 164 -7.71 -15.79 -4.13
N LEU A 165 -8.58 -14.94 -3.58
CA LEU A 165 -8.45 -14.42 -2.22
C LEU A 165 -8.38 -15.57 -1.21
N VAL A 166 -9.30 -16.55 -1.29
CA VAL A 166 -9.29 -17.73 -0.40
C VAL A 166 -7.99 -18.53 -0.54
N MET A 167 -7.46 -18.70 -1.74
CA MET A 167 -6.17 -19.37 -1.96
C MET A 167 -5.03 -18.61 -1.26
N LEU A 168 -4.90 -17.30 -1.51
CA LEU A 168 -3.89 -16.44 -0.89
C LEU A 168 -3.96 -16.47 0.64
N LEU A 169 -5.16 -16.34 1.22
CA LEU A 169 -5.39 -16.36 2.67
C LEU A 169 -5.10 -17.72 3.32
N ARG A 170 -4.95 -18.79 2.53
CA ARG A 170 -4.57 -20.14 2.99
C ARG A 170 -3.08 -20.45 2.77
N THR A 171 -2.41 -19.65 1.96
CA THR A 171 -1.00 -19.85 1.63
C THR A 171 -0.11 -19.60 2.85
N PRO A 172 0.78 -20.53 3.22
CA PRO A 172 1.60 -20.42 4.44
C PRO A 172 2.45 -19.14 4.49
N TRP A 173 3.19 -18.83 3.43
CA TRP A 173 4.06 -17.64 3.42
C TRP A 173 3.28 -16.31 3.51
N VAL A 174 2.03 -16.29 3.05
CA VAL A 174 1.14 -15.12 3.21
C VAL A 174 0.73 -15.00 4.67
N ARG A 175 0.28 -16.08 5.31
CA ARG A 175 -0.09 -16.09 6.73
C ARG A 175 1.07 -15.72 7.63
N ASP A 176 2.26 -16.24 7.33
CA ASP A 176 3.43 -16.07 8.18
C ASP A 176 3.99 -14.64 8.15
N ALA A 177 3.81 -13.91 7.04
CA ALA A 177 4.54 -12.66 6.80
C ALA A 177 3.68 -11.47 6.35
N TYR A 178 2.46 -11.65 5.86
CA TYR A 178 1.68 -10.57 5.25
C TYR A 178 0.47 -10.14 6.08
N THR A 179 0.30 -8.83 6.12
CA THR A 179 -0.93 -8.15 6.52
C THR A 179 -1.80 -7.90 5.29
N VAL A 180 -3.09 -8.17 5.39
CA VAL A 180 -4.12 -7.90 4.37
C VAL A 180 -4.73 -6.53 4.64
N ALA A 181 -4.84 -5.66 3.65
CA ALA A 181 -5.29 -4.28 3.82
C ALA A 181 -6.78 -4.10 4.13
N THR A 182 -7.59 -5.15 4.00
CA THR A 182 -9.04 -5.13 4.24
C THR A 182 -9.49 -6.38 4.99
N ASP A 183 -10.76 -6.39 5.38
CA ASP A 183 -11.43 -7.53 6.00
C ASP A 183 -11.47 -8.73 5.04
N PRO A 184 -10.81 -9.86 5.37
CA PRO A 184 -10.84 -11.08 4.56
C PRO A 184 -12.24 -11.67 4.37
N GLY A 185 -13.18 -11.41 5.27
CA GLY A 185 -14.59 -11.78 5.14
C GLY A 185 -15.49 -10.65 4.63
N GLY A 186 -14.92 -9.49 4.32
CA GLY A 186 -15.62 -8.33 3.80
C GLY A 186 -15.93 -8.42 2.31
N ARG A 187 -16.59 -7.39 1.78
CA ARG A 187 -16.99 -7.33 0.37
C ARG A 187 -16.08 -6.47 -0.51
N ASP A 188 -15.11 -5.75 0.06
CA ASP A 188 -14.28 -4.81 -0.72
C ASP A 188 -13.61 -5.49 -1.94
N VAL A 189 -13.02 -6.67 -1.75
CA VAL A 189 -12.34 -7.41 -2.83
C VAL A 189 -13.36 -7.92 -3.85
N ASP A 190 -14.48 -8.47 -3.40
CA ASP A 190 -15.56 -8.95 -4.29
C ASP A 190 -16.18 -7.80 -5.12
N GLU A 191 -16.29 -6.60 -4.53
CA GLU A 191 -16.91 -5.44 -5.18
C GLU A 191 -16.00 -4.79 -6.23
N CYS A 192 -14.68 -4.73 -6.02
CA CYS A 192 -13.74 -3.99 -6.90
C CYS A 192 -12.51 -4.75 -7.40
N GLY A 193 -12.25 -5.97 -6.91
CA GLY A 193 -11.14 -6.81 -7.34
C GLY A 193 -9.74 -6.33 -6.92
N LEU A 194 -9.63 -5.37 -5.99
CA LEU A 194 -8.35 -4.85 -5.51
C LEU A 194 -7.92 -5.49 -4.20
N LEU A 195 -6.67 -5.91 -4.12
CA LEU A 195 -6.06 -6.46 -2.90
C LEU A 195 -4.67 -5.84 -2.68
N LEU A 196 -4.44 -5.32 -1.47
CA LEU A 196 -3.13 -4.93 -0.99
C LEU A 196 -2.69 -5.89 0.11
N LEU A 197 -1.47 -6.42 -0.02
CA LEU A 197 -0.78 -7.23 0.97
C LEU A 197 0.54 -6.53 1.35
N SER A 198 0.91 -6.51 2.62
CA SER A 198 2.16 -5.91 3.08
C SER A 198 2.87 -6.77 4.11
N ARG A 199 4.18 -6.99 3.93
CA ARG A 199 5.07 -7.51 4.98
C ARG A 199 5.50 -6.43 5.96
N LEU A 200 5.47 -5.18 5.52
CA LEU A 200 5.81 -4.04 6.36
C LEU A 200 4.66 -3.76 7.33
N PRO A 201 4.98 -3.21 8.52
CA PRO A 201 3.97 -2.76 9.47
C PRO A 201 2.96 -1.81 8.82
N VAL A 202 1.69 -2.23 8.77
CA VAL A 202 0.60 -1.39 8.27
C VAL A 202 0.03 -0.55 9.40
N ARG A 203 0.13 0.78 9.26
CA ARG A 203 -0.39 1.75 10.24
C ARG A 203 -1.84 2.11 10.00
N GLU A 204 -2.20 2.25 8.73
CA GLU A 204 -3.53 2.66 8.31
C GLU A 204 -3.90 1.91 7.05
N ALA A 205 -5.19 1.62 6.90
CA ALA A 205 -5.77 1.21 5.65
C ALA A 205 -6.97 2.10 5.30
N GLY A 206 -7.18 2.31 4.01
CA GLY A 206 -8.21 3.18 3.48
C GLY A 206 -8.77 2.65 2.17
N HIS A 207 -10.00 3.00 1.89
CA HIS A 207 -10.69 2.67 0.65
C HIS A 207 -11.50 3.86 0.15
N HIS A 208 -11.47 4.11 -1.16
CA HIS A 208 -12.31 5.07 -1.84
C HIS A 208 -12.94 4.42 -3.07
N ALA A 209 -14.27 4.39 -3.14
CA ALA A 209 -14.97 3.95 -4.34
C ALA A 209 -14.98 5.08 -5.39
N LEU A 210 -14.49 4.80 -6.60
CA LEU A 210 -14.57 5.67 -7.78
C LEU A 210 -15.85 5.40 -8.60
N GLY A 211 -16.41 4.20 -8.44
CA GLY A 211 -17.64 3.76 -9.08
C GLY A 211 -18.08 2.39 -8.53
N PRO A 212 -19.04 1.71 -9.17
CA PRO A 212 -19.57 0.42 -8.69
C PRO A 212 -18.52 -0.68 -8.52
N HIS A 213 -17.49 -0.68 -9.40
CA HIS A 213 -16.46 -1.72 -9.46
C HIS A 213 -15.04 -1.15 -9.53
N LYS A 214 -14.90 0.15 -9.27
CA LYS A 214 -13.64 0.89 -9.45
C LYS A 214 -13.35 1.64 -8.17
N ALA A 215 -12.11 1.54 -7.70
CA ALA A 215 -11.73 2.06 -6.40
C ALA A 215 -10.24 2.39 -6.32
N VAL A 216 -9.89 3.06 -5.22
CA VAL A 216 -8.52 3.14 -4.69
C VAL A 216 -8.53 2.47 -3.33
N THR A 217 -7.72 1.44 -3.15
CA THR A 217 -7.36 0.93 -1.82
C THR A 217 -5.97 1.41 -1.47
N ALA A 218 -5.73 1.79 -0.21
CA ALA A 218 -4.46 2.33 0.21
C ALA A 218 -4.08 1.82 1.60
N ILE A 219 -2.78 1.69 1.83
CA ILE A 219 -2.17 1.44 3.13
C ILE A 219 -1.06 2.45 3.41
N VAL A 220 -0.82 2.73 4.68
CA VAL A 220 0.39 3.43 5.12
C VAL A 220 1.32 2.41 5.75
N VAL A 221 2.49 2.24 5.15
CA VAL A 221 3.52 1.33 5.63
C VAL A 221 4.71 2.10 6.17
N GLU A 222 5.34 1.59 7.22
CA GLU A 222 6.62 2.13 7.70
C GLU A 222 7.75 1.62 6.83
N SER A 223 8.51 2.53 6.20
CA SER A 223 9.75 2.25 5.46
C SER A 223 10.97 2.71 6.26
N GLY A 224 12.19 2.37 5.83
CA GLY A 224 13.42 2.88 6.45
C GLY A 224 13.57 4.41 6.40
N GLY A 225 12.91 5.07 5.46
CA GLY A 225 12.87 6.53 5.32
C GLY A 225 11.66 7.20 6.02
N GLY A 226 10.82 6.43 6.69
CA GLY A 226 9.56 6.87 7.29
C GLY A 226 8.32 6.33 6.59
N PRO A 227 7.12 6.80 6.97
CA PRO A 227 5.85 6.32 6.44
C PRO A 227 5.65 6.65 4.95
N VAL A 228 5.36 5.61 4.17
CA VAL A 228 5.01 5.69 2.75
C VAL A 228 3.55 5.26 2.57
N THR A 229 2.78 6.06 1.83
CA THR A 229 1.42 5.66 1.43
C THR A 229 1.53 4.85 0.15
N VAL A 230 1.02 3.62 0.17
CA VAL A 230 0.97 2.74 -0.99
C VAL A 230 -0.49 2.50 -1.36
N ALA A 231 -0.86 2.83 -2.58
CA ALA A 231 -2.22 2.73 -3.09
C ALA A 231 -2.28 1.83 -4.33
N ALA A 232 -3.37 1.07 -4.46
CA ALA A 232 -3.69 0.25 -5.60
C ALA A 232 -4.96 0.75 -6.30
N THR A 233 -4.97 0.71 -7.63
CA THR A 233 -6.16 0.98 -8.44
C THR A 233 -6.24 0.06 -9.66
N HIS A 234 -7.43 -0.02 -10.24
CA HIS A 234 -7.67 -0.66 -11.53
C HIS A 234 -8.70 0.20 -12.26
N LEU A 235 -8.27 0.98 -13.25
CA LEU A 235 -9.15 1.93 -13.93
C LEU A 235 -10.05 1.26 -14.97
N THR A 236 -11.04 1.98 -15.46
CA THR A 236 -12.01 1.47 -16.44
C THR A 236 -11.31 0.99 -17.73
N SER A 237 -11.57 -0.26 -18.14
CA SER A 237 -11.02 -0.87 -19.36
C SER A 237 -11.69 -0.35 -20.64
N ASP A 238 -11.03 -0.51 -21.78
CA ASP A 238 -11.60 -0.17 -23.11
C ASP A 238 -12.80 -1.04 -23.54
N HIS A 239 -13.08 -2.14 -22.82
CA HIS A 239 -14.32 -2.92 -22.98
C HIS A 239 -15.58 -2.18 -22.50
N SER A 240 -15.42 -1.10 -21.72
CA SER A 240 -16.55 -0.30 -21.23
C SER A 240 -16.93 0.77 -22.26
N GLU A 241 -18.24 1.03 -22.36
CA GLU A 241 -18.74 2.22 -23.03
C GLU A 241 -18.13 3.48 -22.40
N ASP A 242 -17.65 4.39 -23.25
CA ASP A 242 -16.93 5.62 -22.90
C ASP A 242 -15.73 5.39 -21.96
N GLY A 243 -15.01 4.27 -22.12
CA GLY A 243 -13.90 3.87 -21.25
C GLY A 243 -12.87 4.97 -20.99
N ALA A 244 -12.41 5.67 -22.04
CA ALA A 244 -11.44 6.77 -21.91
C ALA A 244 -11.98 7.93 -21.05
N THR A 245 -13.18 8.43 -21.34
CA THR A 245 -13.82 9.52 -20.57
C THR A 245 -14.01 9.12 -19.10
N ARG A 246 -14.36 7.86 -18.85
CA ARG A 246 -14.51 7.34 -17.48
C ARG A 246 -13.17 7.28 -16.75
N ARG A 247 -12.10 6.83 -17.42
CA ARG A 247 -10.73 6.87 -16.87
C ARG A 247 -10.27 8.28 -16.54
N ASP A 248 -10.56 9.26 -17.39
CA ASP A 248 -10.21 10.66 -17.12
C ASP A 248 -10.88 11.16 -15.83
N ALA A 249 -12.17 10.86 -15.65
CA ALA A 249 -12.90 11.20 -14.43
C ALA A 249 -12.36 10.46 -13.19
N GLU A 250 -12.02 9.18 -13.33
CA GLU A 250 -11.39 8.38 -12.28
C GLU A 250 -10.02 8.96 -11.88
N LEU A 251 -9.15 9.28 -12.85
CA LEU A 251 -7.84 9.89 -12.62
C LEU A 251 -7.94 11.25 -11.94
N ALA A 252 -8.86 12.12 -12.40
CA ALA A 252 -9.11 13.41 -11.77
C ALA A 252 -9.53 13.23 -10.31
N ARG A 253 -10.40 12.26 -10.03
CA ARG A 253 -10.85 11.95 -8.67
C ARG A 253 -9.73 11.40 -7.79
N ILE A 254 -8.86 10.57 -8.34
CA ILE A 254 -7.65 10.09 -7.65
C ILE A 254 -6.73 11.28 -7.34
N ALA A 255 -6.49 12.17 -8.30
CA ALA A 255 -5.64 13.35 -8.11
C ALA A 255 -6.14 14.22 -6.94
N GLU A 256 -7.45 14.51 -6.89
CA GLU A 256 -8.08 15.24 -5.79
C GLU A 256 -7.84 14.56 -4.43
N GLY A 257 -8.02 13.25 -4.36
CA GLY A 257 -7.86 12.48 -3.13
C GLY A 257 -6.42 12.41 -2.64
N LEU A 258 -5.49 12.16 -3.57
CA LEU A 258 -4.06 12.06 -3.24
C LEU A 258 -3.47 13.42 -2.87
N ALA A 259 -3.95 14.54 -3.42
CA ALA A 259 -3.44 15.88 -3.12
C ALA A 259 -3.46 16.22 -1.63
N GLY A 260 -4.40 15.64 -0.85
CA GLY A 260 -4.53 15.86 0.59
C GLY A 260 -3.70 14.95 1.49
N ILE A 261 -2.89 14.04 0.92
CA ILE A 261 -2.03 13.10 1.65
C ILE A 261 -0.63 13.69 1.80
N ASP A 262 -0.15 13.78 3.03
CA ASP A 262 1.21 14.23 3.32
C ASP A 262 2.25 13.11 3.08
N GLY A 263 3.44 13.51 2.60
CA GLY A 263 4.60 12.63 2.42
C GLY A 263 4.57 11.79 1.13
N ASP A 264 5.38 10.74 1.13
CA ASP A 264 5.60 9.89 -0.03
C ASP A 264 4.37 9.05 -0.38
N VAL A 265 4.02 9.05 -1.66
CA VAL A 265 2.92 8.25 -2.21
C VAL A 265 3.41 7.41 -3.39
N VAL A 266 3.13 6.12 -3.32
CA VAL A 266 3.27 5.16 -4.42
C VAL A 266 1.88 4.72 -4.84
N LEU A 267 1.45 5.05 -6.06
CA LEU A 267 0.21 4.55 -6.65
C LEU A 267 0.57 3.53 -7.72
N MET A 268 0.03 2.32 -7.61
CA MET A 268 0.31 1.25 -8.56
C MET A 268 -0.95 0.51 -8.99
N GLY A 269 -0.90 -0.15 -10.13
CA GLY A 269 -2.06 -0.87 -10.65
C GLY A 269 -2.13 -0.86 -12.16
N ASP A 270 -3.26 -1.37 -12.65
CA ASP A 270 -3.65 -1.33 -14.06
C ASP A 270 -4.42 -0.04 -14.34
N PHE A 271 -3.78 0.88 -15.07
CA PHE A 271 -4.39 2.16 -15.44
C PHE A 271 -5.24 2.05 -16.70
N ASN A 272 -5.25 0.91 -17.39
CA ASN A 272 -5.91 0.73 -18.67
C ASN A 272 -5.61 1.86 -19.69
N ASP A 273 -4.43 2.48 -19.57
CA ASP A 273 -4.00 3.59 -20.40
C ASP A 273 -2.51 3.45 -20.75
N GLY A 274 -2.25 3.24 -22.03
CA GLY A 274 -0.90 3.10 -22.59
C GLY A 274 -0.17 4.42 -22.81
N THR A 275 -0.84 5.56 -22.66
CA THR A 275 -0.26 6.90 -22.86
C THR A 275 0.42 7.42 -21.60
N ASP A 276 0.89 8.66 -21.64
CA ASP A 276 1.46 9.34 -20.47
C ASP A 276 0.42 10.12 -19.64
N ALA A 277 -0.86 10.01 -19.99
CA ALA A 277 -1.95 10.70 -19.30
C ALA A 277 -2.04 10.37 -17.80
N PRO A 278 -1.86 9.12 -17.33
CA PRO A 278 -1.94 8.81 -15.90
C PRO A 278 -0.92 9.61 -15.07
N GLN A 279 0.36 9.54 -15.41
CA GLN A 279 1.41 10.20 -14.64
C GLN A 279 1.36 11.72 -14.78
N THR A 280 0.94 12.24 -15.95
CA THR A 280 0.82 13.68 -16.20
C THR A 280 -0.33 14.27 -15.38
N THR A 281 -1.51 13.64 -15.40
CA THR A 281 -2.70 14.09 -14.67
C THR A 281 -2.48 14.04 -13.15
N LEU A 282 -1.79 13.02 -12.66
CA LEU A 282 -1.51 12.86 -11.23
C LEU A 282 -0.31 13.70 -10.75
N GLY A 283 0.50 14.24 -11.66
CA GLY A 283 1.75 14.93 -11.32
C GLY A 283 2.75 14.01 -10.62
N MET A 284 2.84 12.74 -11.05
CA MET A 284 3.68 11.70 -10.45
C MET A 284 4.79 11.29 -11.42
N ARG A 285 5.94 10.84 -10.91
CA ARG A 285 6.97 10.18 -11.72
C ARG A 285 6.54 8.75 -12.02
N ASP A 286 6.98 8.20 -13.15
CA ASP A 286 6.75 6.81 -13.51
C ASP A 286 8.03 5.99 -13.24
N ALA A 287 7.96 5.00 -12.36
CA ALA A 287 9.12 4.20 -11.98
C ALA A 287 9.79 3.49 -13.16
N TRP A 288 9.01 3.03 -14.14
CA TRP A 288 9.56 2.37 -15.31
C TRP A 288 10.41 3.35 -16.12
N SER A 289 9.87 4.56 -16.32
CA SER A 289 10.56 5.64 -17.02
C SER A 289 11.80 6.13 -16.25
N ASP A 290 11.74 6.20 -14.93
CA ASP A 290 12.89 6.56 -14.08
C ASP A 290 14.02 5.50 -14.21
N ALA A 291 13.69 4.22 -14.35
CA ALA A 291 14.65 3.11 -14.45
C ALA A 291 15.24 2.92 -15.86
N HIS A 292 14.41 3.05 -16.90
CA HIS A 292 14.76 2.66 -18.29
C HIS A 292 14.78 3.83 -19.27
N GLY A 293 14.30 5.01 -18.86
CA GLY A 293 14.15 6.20 -19.69
C GLY A 293 12.77 6.32 -20.34
N HIS A 294 12.32 7.56 -20.56
CA HIS A 294 10.97 7.87 -21.08
C HIS A 294 10.65 7.31 -22.48
N GLY A 295 11.66 6.89 -23.24
CA GLY A 295 11.46 6.28 -24.56
C GLY A 295 11.18 4.77 -24.51
N ASP A 296 11.35 4.13 -23.35
CA ASP A 296 11.07 2.72 -23.17
C ASP A 296 9.55 2.49 -23.09
N THR A 297 9.04 1.72 -24.04
CA THR A 297 7.61 1.41 -24.20
C THR A 297 7.32 -0.08 -24.00
N THR A 298 8.18 -0.78 -23.26
CA THR A 298 8.02 -2.21 -22.98
C THR A 298 6.61 -2.50 -22.45
N PRO A 299 5.82 -3.35 -23.14
CA PRO A 299 4.41 -3.54 -22.81
C PRO A 299 4.24 -4.40 -21.56
N THR A 300 3.18 -4.13 -20.80
CA THR A 300 2.69 -5.01 -19.73
C THR A 300 1.52 -5.86 -20.21
N PHE A 301 0.94 -5.52 -21.37
CA PHE A 301 -0.10 -6.26 -22.05
C PHE A 301 0.31 -6.43 -23.52
N ASP A 302 0.58 -7.66 -23.94
CA ASP A 302 1.10 -7.98 -25.29
C ASP A 302 0.30 -9.11 -25.94
N PRO A 303 -0.74 -8.78 -26.74
CA PRO A 303 -1.53 -9.77 -27.48
C PRO A 303 -0.74 -10.53 -28.57
N GLY A 304 0.43 -10.05 -28.97
CA GLY A 304 1.27 -10.70 -29.96
C GLY A 304 2.14 -11.80 -29.36
N ALA A 305 2.59 -11.62 -28.11
CA ALA A 305 3.43 -12.58 -27.39
C ALA A 305 2.66 -13.45 -26.39
N ASN A 306 1.61 -12.93 -25.77
CA ASN A 306 0.83 -13.59 -24.74
C ASN A 306 -0.54 -14.06 -25.28
N PRO A 307 -0.77 -15.38 -25.44
CA PRO A 307 -2.05 -15.91 -25.91
C PRO A 307 -3.24 -15.54 -25.02
N LEU A 308 -3.04 -15.32 -23.72
CA LEU A 308 -4.12 -14.88 -22.82
C LEU A 308 -4.54 -13.44 -23.15
N ALA A 309 -3.58 -12.55 -23.41
CA ALA A 309 -3.86 -11.19 -23.87
C ALA A 309 -4.51 -11.16 -25.25
N ALA A 310 -4.17 -12.10 -26.13
CA ALA A 310 -4.84 -12.26 -27.42
C ALA A 310 -6.32 -12.63 -27.28
N VAL A 311 -6.71 -13.33 -26.20
CA VAL A 311 -8.10 -13.65 -25.89
C VAL A 311 -8.88 -12.41 -25.47
N SER A 312 -8.31 -11.60 -24.56
CA SER A 312 -8.99 -10.44 -23.96
C SER A 312 -8.89 -9.15 -24.78
N SER A 313 -7.96 -9.06 -25.74
CA SER A 313 -7.73 -7.84 -26.51
C SER A 313 -8.80 -7.55 -27.56
N LEU A 314 -9.32 -6.31 -27.57
CA LEU A 314 -10.20 -5.81 -28.63
C LEU A 314 -9.46 -5.37 -29.90
N SER A 315 -8.20 -4.96 -29.76
CA SER A 315 -7.44 -4.28 -30.83
C SER A 315 -6.23 -5.06 -31.33
N GLY A 316 -5.78 -6.07 -30.58
CA GLY A 316 -4.54 -6.78 -30.83
C GLY A 316 -3.28 -5.94 -30.64
N ARG A 317 -3.39 -4.73 -30.07
CA ARG A 317 -2.26 -3.81 -29.87
C ARG A 317 -1.59 -4.06 -28.53
N VAL A 318 -0.26 -4.00 -28.53
CA VAL A 318 0.56 -4.00 -27.32
C VAL A 318 0.40 -2.68 -26.57
N SER A 319 0.46 -2.71 -25.25
CA SER A 319 0.34 -1.51 -24.42
C SER A 319 1.01 -1.67 -23.05
N ARG A 320 1.44 -0.56 -22.46
CA ARG A 320 1.95 -0.46 -21.08
C ARG A 320 0.87 0.12 -20.19
N LEU A 321 0.01 -0.77 -19.69
CA LEU A 321 -1.19 -0.43 -18.92
C LEU A 321 -0.92 -0.37 -17.42
N ASP A 322 -0.02 -1.24 -16.94
CA ASP A 322 0.31 -1.40 -15.53
C ASP A 322 1.48 -0.48 -15.17
N ARG A 323 1.33 0.29 -14.08
CA ARG A 323 2.32 1.30 -13.69
C ARG A 323 2.56 1.32 -12.19
N VAL A 324 3.73 1.80 -11.82
CA VAL A 324 4.08 2.22 -10.45
C VAL A 324 4.46 3.71 -10.52
N LEU A 325 3.59 4.57 -10.00
CA LEU A 325 3.72 6.01 -10.04
C LEU A 325 4.12 6.55 -8.65
N LEU A 326 5.04 7.51 -8.62
CA LEU A 326 5.62 8.08 -7.40
C LEU A 326 5.38 9.58 -7.30
N ARG A 327 4.82 10.00 -6.16
CA ARG A 327 4.93 11.36 -5.65
C ARG A 327 5.83 11.34 -4.43
N SER A 328 7.12 11.51 -4.66
CA SER A 328 8.13 11.41 -3.62
C SER A 328 9.42 12.11 -4.03
N ASP A 329 9.94 12.92 -3.13
CA ASP A 329 11.33 13.41 -3.17
C ASP A 329 12.27 12.53 -2.32
N GLY A 330 11.68 11.72 -1.42
CA GLY A 330 12.40 10.85 -0.47
C GLY A 330 12.68 9.45 -0.98
N LEU A 331 12.14 9.05 -2.13
CA LEU A 331 12.33 7.71 -2.73
C LEU A 331 12.97 7.83 -4.11
N ARG A 332 13.97 6.99 -4.34
CA ARG A 332 14.60 6.77 -5.64
C ARG A 332 14.30 5.37 -6.15
N VAL A 333 14.17 5.24 -7.46
CA VAL A 333 13.98 3.95 -8.14
C VAL A 333 15.34 3.31 -8.35
N ASP A 334 15.56 2.13 -7.76
CA ASP A 334 16.78 1.35 -7.96
C ASP A 334 16.66 0.40 -9.16
N SER A 335 15.47 -0.17 -9.37
CA SER A 335 15.17 -1.04 -10.51
C SER A 335 13.68 -1.17 -10.76
N ALA A 336 13.28 -1.40 -12.02
CA ALA A 336 11.94 -1.83 -12.41
C ALA A 336 12.06 -3.05 -13.34
N VAL A 337 11.31 -4.13 -13.06
CA VAL A 337 11.36 -5.39 -13.83
C VAL A 337 9.96 -5.95 -14.06
N LEU A 338 9.76 -6.61 -15.19
CA LEU A 338 8.54 -7.37 -15.44
C LEU A 338 8.59 -8.75 -14.78
N ARG A 339 7.41 -9.27 -14.45
CA ARG A 339 7.18 -10.62 -13.92
C ARG A 339 6.13 -11.33 -14.76
N GLY A 340 6.38 -12.59 -15.10
CA GLY A 340 5.46 -13.41 -15.92
C GLY A 340 5.41 -13.04 -17.40
N ASP A 341 6.37 -12.24 -17.87
CA ASP A 341 6.61 -11.89 -19.27
C ASP A 341 7.21 -13.04 -20.09
N VAL A 342 7.71 -14.06 -19.41
CA VAL A 342 8.14 -15.33 -20.01
C VAL A 342 7.13 -16.43 -19.64
N PRO A 343 6.61 -17.21 -20.61
CA PRO A 343 5.70 -18.31 -20.32
C PRO A 343 6.41 -19.46 -19.59
N THR A 344 5.65 -20.35 -18.95
CA THR A 344 6.18 -21.60 -18.42
C THR A 344 6.77 -22.48 -19.54
N PRO A 345 7.53 -23.53 -19.23
CA PRO A 345 8.02 -24.49 -20.24
C PRO A 345 6.91 -25.10 -21.11
N GLU A 346 5.69 -25.18 -20.59
CA GLU A 346 4.49 -25.65 -21.29
C GLU A 346 3.82 -24.57 -22.15
N GLY A 347 4.39 -23.35 -22.19
CA GLY A 347 3.90 -22.22 -22.98
C GLY A 347 2.77 -21.42 -22.33
N LEU A 348 2.52 -21.59 -21.03
CA LEU A 348 1.44 -20.91 -20.32
C LEU A 348 1.93 -19.60 -19.66
N HIS A 349 1.22 -18.49 -19.87
CA HIS A 349 1.41 -17.27 -19.08
C HIS A 349 0.55 -17.29 -17.81
N ILE A 350 1.00 -16.57 -16.78
CA ILE A 350 0.32 -16.50 -15.48
C ILE A 350 -0.97 -15.65 -15.56
N SER A 351 -0.91 -14.57 -16.33
CA SER A 351 -2.01 -13.63 -16.58
C SER A 351 -1.87 -13.09 -18.00
N ASP A 352 -2.89 -12.43 -18.53
CA ASP A 352 -2.80 -11.65 -19.77
C ASP A 352 -1.97 -10.37 -19.58
N HIS A 353 -1.83 -9.92 -18.33
CA HIS A 353 -0.89 -8.86 -17.94
C HIS A 353 0.42 -9.44 -17.36
N TYR A 354 1.51 -8.71 -17.54
CA TYR A 354 2.78 -8.93 -16.86
C TYR A 354 2.85 -8.06 -15.59
N GLY A 355 3.32 -8.63 -14.50
CA GLY A 355 3.50 -7.92 -13.24
C GLY A 355 4.63 -6.90 -13.33
N VAL A 356 4.50 -5.77 -12.63
CA VAL A 356 5.53 -4.73 -12.57
C VAL A 356 6.09 -4.68 -11.16
N GLU A 357 7.35 -5.08 -11.00
CA GLU A 357 8.08 -5.01 -9.73
C GLU A 357 9.03 -3.82 -9.74
N VAL A 358 9.03 -3.05 -8.64
CA VAL A 358 9.91 -1.89 -8.45
C VAL A 358 10.60 -1.96 -7.11
N ALA A 359 11.92 -1.78 -7.11
CA ALA A 359 12.71 -1.60 -5.91
C ALA A 359 12.98 -0.11 -5.66
N LEU A 360 12.68 0.34 -4.45
CA LEU A 360 12.82 1.72 -4.00
C LEU A 360 13.74 1.79 -2.78
N SER A 361 14.59 2.80 -2.74
CA SER A 361 15.39 3.13 -1.57
C SER A 361 15.22 4.60 -1.19
N PRO A 362 15.56 4.97 0.06
CA PRO A 362 15.62 6.37 0.43
C PRO A 362 16.55 7.13 -0.51
N ALA A 363 16.08 8.27 -1.02
CA ALA A 363 16.91 9.22 -1.74
C ALA A 363 17.97 9.76 -0.76
N GLY A 364 19.16 9.17 -0.77
CA GLY A 364 20.29 9.70 -0.01
C GLY A 364 20.70 11.07 -0.55
N THR A 365 21.15 11.98 0.32
CA THR A 365 21.97 13.11 -0.13
C THR A 365 23.19 12.51 -0.83
N ASP A 366 23.38 12.79 -2.12
CA ASP A 366 24.48 12.27 -2.92
C ASP A 366 25.83 12.42 -2.21
N GLY A 367 26.23 11.33 -1.58
CA GLY A 367 27.40 11.22 -0.75
C GLY A 367 27.73 9.76 -0.68
N ARG A 368 28.36 9.23 -1.74
CA ARG A 368 29.14 8.00 -1.64
C ARG A 368 30.22 8.23 -0.58
N VAL A 369 29.88 7.96 0.68
CA VAL A 369 30.88 7.83 1.74
C VAL A 369 31.61 6.54 1.41
N LEU A 370 32.78 6.67 0.80
CA LEU A 370 33.72 5.57 0.69
C LEU A 370 34.09 5.17 2.12
N ASP A 371 33.69 3.98 2.56
CA ASP A 371 34.08 3.39 3.85
C ASP A 371 35.54 2.93 3.79
N VAL A 372 36.44 3.88 3.56
CA VAL A 372 37.88 3.68 3.45
C VAL A 372 38.54 4.56 4.50
N ARG A 373 39.35 3.94 5.37
CA ARG A 373 40.11 4.66 6.39
C ARG A 373 40.99 5.72 5.72
N PRO A 374 40.96 6.99 6.17
CA PRO A 374 41.84 8.03 5.64
C PRO A 374 43.31 7.60 5.79
N THR A 375 44.08 7.70 4.70
CA THR A 375 45.53 7.53 4.73
C THR A 375 46.19 8.84 4.34
N ALA A 376 47.45 9.07 4.74
CA ALA A 376 48.19 10.31 4.43
C ALA A 376 48.47 10.55 2.93
N ARG A 377 47.85 9.79 2.02
CA ARG A 377 48.01 9.87 0.56
C ARG A 377 46.72 10.14 -0.22
N THR A 378 45.58 10.29 0.43
CA THR A 378 44.33 10.67 -0.24
C THR A 378 44.17 12.19 -0.27
N ALA A 379 44.39 12.79 -1.44
CA ALA A 379 43.90 14.14 -1.72
C ALA A 379 42.47 14.04 -2.28
N VAL A 380 41.54 14.79 -1.70
CA VAL A 380 40.23 15.03 -2.31
C VAL A 380 40.43 16.05 -3.42
N ALA A 381 40.17 15.67 -4.66
CA ALA A 381 40.10 16.59 -5.79
C ALA A 381 38.64 16.75 -6.20
N TRP A 382 38.11 17.96 -6.00
CA TRP A 382 36.82 18.35 -6.55
C TRP A 382 37.01 18.70 -8.04
N LEU A 383 36.60 17.81 -8.94
CA LEU A 383 36.61 18.08 -10.37
C LEU A 383 35.26 18.69 -10.76
N PRO A 384 35.19 19.98 -11.13
CA PRO A 384 33.95 20.57 -11.61
C PRO A 384 33.58 19.99 -12.99
N PRO A 385 32.28 19.99 -13.36
CA PRO A 385 31.80 19.58 -14.68
C PRO A 385 32.58 20.23 -15.81
N ALA A 386 32.83 19.48 -16.90
CA ALA A 386 33.72 19.88 -18.00
C ALA A 386 33.43 21.27 -18.61
N GLY A 387 32.19 21.76 -18.50
CA GLY A 387 31.79 23.09 -18.97
C GLY A 387 32.37 24.28 -18.18
N LEU A 388 32.90 24.06 -16.97
CA LEU A 388 33.48 25.12 -16.11
C LEU A 388 34.98 25.36 -16.35
N TRP A 389 35.64 24.52 -17.16
CA TRP A 389 37.10 24.59 -17.36
C TRP A 389 37.56 25.71 -18.29
N ASN A 390 36.68 26.30 -19.10
CA ASN A 390 37.04 27.26 -20.14
C ASN A 390 37.19 28.71 -19.66
N ALA A 391 37.05 29.00 -18.37
CA ALA A 391 37.10 30.37 -17.83
C ALA A 391 38.38 30.72 -17.06
N SER A 392 39.35 29.81 -16.93
CA SER A 392 40.48 29.98 -15.99
C SER A 392 41.88 29.97 -16.64
N ALA A 393 41.98 29.93 -17.97
CA ALA A 393 43.27 29.89 -18.68
C ALA A 393 43.71 31.22 -19.30
N ALA A 394 43.15 32.36 -18.85
CA ALA A 394 43.42 33.67 -19.44
C ALA A 394 43.69 34.76 -18.40
N THR A 395 44.62 34.53 -17.45
CA THR A 395 45.32 35.62 -16.74
C THR A 395 46.48 35.03 -15.93
N GLU A 396 47.69 35.09 -16.47
CA GLU A 396 48.93 35.46 -15.77
C GLU A 396 50.14 35.16 -16.65
N GLY A 397 50.83 36.23 -17.07
CA GLY A 397 52.09 36.14 -17.79
C GLY A 397 52.48 37.45 -18.43
N GLU A 398 52.79 38.49 -17.64
CA GLU A 398 53.84 39.46 -18.00
C GLU A 398 54.21 40.38 -16.82
N SER A 399 55.30 40.03 -16.14
CA SER A 399 56.27 41.02 -15.64
C SER A 399 57.66 40.36 -15.62
N GLN A 400 58.47 40.77 -16.59
CA GLN A 400 59.90 40.52 -16.71
C GLN A 400 60.69 41.75 -16.17
N PRO A 401 62.01 41.62 -15.95
CA PRO A 401 62.72 42.12 -14.77
C PRO A 401 62.92 43.64 -14.67
#